data_AF-A0A418NKE3-F1
#
_entry.id   AF-A0A418NKE3-F1
#
_cell.length_a   1.000
_cell.length_b   1.000
_cell.length_c   1.000
_cell.angle_alpha   90.00
_cell.angle_beta   90.00
_cell.angle_gamma   90.00
#
_symmetry.space_group_name_H-M   'P 1'
#
loop_
_entity.id
_entity.type
_entity.pdbx_description
1 polymer ?
#
loop_
_entity_poly.entity_id
_entity_poly.type
_entity_poly.pdbx_seq_one_letter_code
_entity_poly.pdbx_strand_id
1 'polypeptide(L)'
;MPRKSAGCFPPDRARALQAMWRCRYPSWNVRSCSPCAYQDGIKKLQIGDASRIDVAWSARSVLSAADSMDLGFLPLPQRLALNYAPERIRAQTAALFALDARLGELVAKANEPLLAQLRLAWWRDELSKPQEERARGDPILDTLGETWPGEEHALIRLIDGWEQLVGAAPLPGSALESFADGRAGAFAALARLAGEPSAEEIARDAGRVWALADLAARVSDDQERQTACRLAEGQEHRFPRLPRALRPLAVLRGLAHRALLLGGAPLVTGRRDILAALRLGMIGR
;
A
#
# COMPACT_ATOMS: atom_id res chain seq x y z
N MET A 1 43.22 5.66 46.06
CA MET A 1 42.99 4.42 45.30
C MET A 1 42.83 3.30 46.31
N PRO A 2 41.77 2.45 46.29
CA PRO A 2 41.43 1.62 45.13
C PRO A 2 39.91 1.31 44.87
N ARG A 3 39.69 0.81 43.65
CA ARG A 3 38.74 -0.23 43.14
C ARG A 3 37.21 -0.12 43.23
N LYS A 4 36.65 -0.09 42.00
CA LYS A 4 35.36 -0.58 41.47
C LYS A 4 34.61 -1.65 42.30
N SER A 5 33.29 -1.48 42.40
CA SER A 5 32.32 -2.58 42.47
C SER A 5 31.22 -2.37 41.43
N ALA A 6 30.93 -3.45 40.70
CA ALA A 6 29.94 -3.54 39.64
C ALA A 6 28.55 -3.76 40.24
N GLY A 7 27.56 -2.98 39.79
CA GLY A 7 26.14 -3.23 40.04
C GLY A 7 25.51 -3.88 38.81
N CYS A 8 25.12 -5.15 38.94
CA CYS A 8 24.31 -5.87 37.96
C CYS A 8 22.98 -5.16 37.70
N PHE A 9 22.70 -4.83 36.44
CA PHE A 9 21.35 -4.52 35.94
C PHE A 9 20.75 -5.81 35.36
N PRO A 10 19.50 -6.18 35.67
CA PRO A 10 18.88 -7.39 35.14
C PRO A 10 18.54 -7.24 33.65
N PRO A 11 18.78 -8.25 32.81
CA PRO A 11 18.48 -8.19 31.38
C PRO A 11 17.11 -8.82 31.11
N ASP A 12 15.99 -8.08 31.13
CA ASP A 12 14.72 -8.67 30.68
C ASP A 12 13.60 -7.67 30.31
N ARG A 13 13.73 -7.02 29.16
CA ARG A 13 12.57 -6.47 28.42
C ARG A 13 12.60 -6.74 26.91
N ALA A 14 13.79 -6.91 26.32
CA ALA A 14 13.94 -7.22 24.89
C ALA A 14 13.50 -8.65 24.51
N ARG A 15 13.55 -9.61 25.44
CA ARG A 15 13.12 -11.00 25.20
C ARG A 15 11.60 -11.19 25.25
N ALA A 16 10.88 -10.38 26.03
CA ALA A 16 9.41 -10.42 26.09
C ALA A 16 8.76 -9.98 24.76
N LEU A 17 9.37 -9.02 24.05
CA LEU A 17 8.92 -8.55 22.75
C LEU A 17 9.21 -9.55 21.61
N GLN A 18 10.26 -10.36 21.73
CA GLN A 18 10.58 -11.40 20.74
C GLN A 18 9.69 -12.66 20.86
N ALA A 19 9.10 -12.91 22.04
CA ALA A 19 8.30 -14.12 22.27
C ALA A 19 6.87 -14.03 21.70
N MET A 20 6.26 -12.85 21.62
CA MET A 20 4.89 -12.69 21.07
C MET A 20 4.81 -12.70 19.54
N TRP A 21 5.91 -12.42 18.84
CA TRP A 21 5.88 -12.24 17.37
C TRP A 21 6.50 -13.41 16.58
N ARG A 22 7.12 -14.40 17.24
CA ARG A 22 7.73 -15.59 16.60
C ARG A 22 6.74 -16.67 16.17
N CYS A 23 5.45 -16.56 16.49
CA CYS A 23 4.46 -17.60 16.19
C CYS A 23 3.69 -17.44 14.87
N ARG A 24 3.99 -16.45 13.99
CA ARG A 24 3.11 -16.23 12.82
C ARG A 24 3.61 -16.58 11.42
N TYR A 25 4.91 -16.66 11.09
CA TYR A 25 5.35 -17.07 9.74
C TYR A 25 6.79 -17.61 9.71
N PRO A 26 7.02 -18.94 9.63
CA PRO A 26 8.34 -19.55 9.54
C PRO A 26 8.60 -20.07 8.13
N SER A 27 8.96 -19.20 7.20
CA SER A 27 9.71 -19.59 6.00
C SER A 27 10.17 -18.33 5.30
N TRP A 28 11.48 -18.19 5.13
CA TRP A 28 12.19 -17.58 3.99
C TRP A 28 13.65 -17.46 4.45
N ASN A 29 14.35 -18.57 4.23
CA ASN A 29 15.76 -18.73 4.51
C ASN A 29 16.53 -18.05 3.36
N VAL A 30 17.25 -16.97 3.69
CA VAL A 30 18.08 -16.23 2.75
C VAL A 30 19.34 -17.04 2.47
N ARG A 31 19.37 -17.80 1.36
CA ARG A 31 20.59 -18.36 0.76
C ARG A 31 20.32 -18.84 -0.67
N SER A 32 20.42 -17.93 -1.64
CA SER A 32 20.93 -18.20 -3.00
C SER A 32 20.91 -16.92 -3.87
N CYS A 33 21.86 -16.02 -3.62
CA CYS A 33 22.36 -15.17 -4.69
C CYS A 33 23.33 -16.02 -5.54
N SER A 34 23.09 -16.10 -6.84
CA SER A 34 24.13 -16.41 -7.82
C SER A 34 24.00 -15.47 -9.04
N PRO A 35 25.12 -15.11 -9.70
CA PRO A 35 25.22 -13.94 -10.56
C PRO A 35 25.06 -14.23 -12.05
N CYS A 36 24.48 -13.26 -12.77
CA CYS A 36 24.84 -12.76 -14.10
C CYS A 36 25.17 -13.80 -15.21
N ALA A 37 24.25 -13.98 -16.17
CA ALA A 37 24.55 -14.26 -17.58
C ALA A 37 23.26 -14.20 -18.43
N TYR A 38 22.96 -13.06 -19.07
CA TYR A 38 22.17 -13.06 -20.31
C TYR A 38 22.33 -11.73 -21.08
N GLN A 39 23.41 -11.63 -21.84
CA GLN A 39 23.45 -10.82 -23.05
C GLN A 39 23.46 -11.80 -24.22
N ASP A 40 22.39 -11.80 -25.02
CA ASP A 40 22.52 -11.87 -26.48
C ASP A 40 21.16 -11.77 -27.19
N GLY A 41 21.09 -10.82 -28.13
CA GLY A 41 20.32 -10.98 -29.37
C GLY A 41 18.87 -10.49 -29.39
N ILE A 42 18.65 -9.22 -29.72
CA ILE A 42 17.48 -8.82 -30.53
C ILE A 42 17.93 -7.88 -31.66
N LYS A 43 18.07 -8.44 -32.86
CA LYS A 43 18.09 -7.69 -34.13
C LYS A 43 16.72 -7.83 -34.78
N LYS A 44 16.15 -6.67 -35.15
CA LYS A 44 15.19 -6.39 -36.24
C LYS A 44 13.89 -7.22 -36.25
N LEU A 45 12.76 -6.54 -35.99
CA LEU A 45 11.56 -6.75 -36.81
C LEU A 45 10.83 -5.43 -37.03
N GLN A 46 10.47 -5.20 -38.29
CA GLN A 46 9.91 -3.98 -38.84
C GLN A 46 8.43 -3.79 -38.47
N ILE A 47 8.07 -2.51 -38.37
CA ILE A 47 6.75 -1.95 -38.06
C ILE A 47 5.77 -2.23 -39.21
N GLY A 48 4.59 -2.77 -38.87
CA GLY A 48 3.45 -2.92 -39.76
C GLY A 48 2.13 -2.98 -38.99
N ASP A 49 1.40 -1.85 -39.02
CA ASP A 49 -0.05 -1.67 -38.82
C ASP A 49 -0.70 -2.13 -37.49
N ALA A 50 -0.61 -1.28 -36.45
CA ALA A 50 -0.98 -1.58 -35.05
C ALA A 50 -2.39 -1.11 -34.60
N SER A 51 -3.20 -0.47 -35.44
CA SER A 51 -4.33 0.34 -34.91
C SER A 51 -5.60 -0.42 -34.49
N ARG A 52 -5.68 -1.76 -34.68
CA ARG A 52 -6.92 -2.52 -34.42
C ARG A 52 -6.78 -3.80 -33.60
N ILE A 53 -5.55 -4.16 -33.18
CA ILE A 53 -5.24 -5.36 -32.38
C ILE A 53 -4.90 -4.99 -30.92
N ASP A 54 -4.63 -3.72 -30.61
CA ASP A 54 -4.06 -3.28 -29.33
C ASP A 54 -4.96 -3.42 -28.09
N VAL A 55 -6.28 -3.20 -28.20
CA VAL A 55 -7.13 -3.11 -27.00
C VAL A 55 -7.37 -4.49 -26.34
N ALA A 56 -7.46 -5.54 -27.15
CA ALA A 56 -7.70 -6.91 -26.67
C ALA A 56 -6.40 -7.61 -26.21
N TRP A 57 -5.24 -7.22 -26.78
CA TRP A 57 -3.94 -7.73 -26.35
C TRP A 57 -3.50 -7.10 -25.02
N SER A 58 -3.74 -5.79 -24.85
CA SER A 58 -3.49 -5.05 -23.59
C SER A 58 -4.28 -5.60 -22.40
N ALA A 59 -5.57 -5.90 -22.56
CA ALA A 59 -6.37 -6.44 -21.45
C ALA A 59 -5.90 -7.83 -20.99
N ARG A 60 -5.47 -8.70 -21.93
CA ARG A 60 -5.00 -10.05 -21.62
C ARG A 60 -3.59 -10.04 -21.01
N SER A 61 -2.70 -9.13 -21.43
CA SER A 61 -1.38 -8.96 -20.82
C SER A 61 -1.48 -8.41 -19.40
N VAL A 62 -2.36 -7.41 -19.18
CA VAL A 62 -2.59 -6.80 -17.86
C VAL A 62 -3.19 -7.79 -16.85
N LEU A 63 -4.10 -8.67 -17.28
CA LEU A 63 -4.63 -9.74 -16.43
C LEU A 63 -3.55 -10.80 -16.14
N SER A 64 -2.69 -11.12 -17.10
CA SER A 64 -1.54 -12.01 -16.90
C SER A 64 -0.48 -11.43 -15.96
N ALA A 65 -0.27 -10.11 -15.96
CA ALA A 65 0.64 -9.43 -15.04
C ALA A 65 0.09 -9.45 -13.61
N ALA A 66 -1.20 -9.20 -13.42
CA ALA A 66 -1.84 -9.33 -12.11
C ALA A 66 -1.76 -10.76 -11.55
N ASP A 67 -1.85 -11.79 -12.40
CA ASP A 67 -1.70 -13.20 -12.00
C ASP A 67 -0.25 -13.58 -11.61
N SER A 68 0.74 -12.79 -12.04
CA SER A 68 2.15 -13.00 -11.69
C SER A 68 2.55 -12.42 -10.32
N MET A 69 1.75 -11.51 -9.76
CA MET A 69 1.96 -10.99 -8.41
C MET A 69 1.41 -11.96 -7.36
N ASP A 70 2.25 -12.41 -6.43
CA ASP A 70 1.75 -13.08 -5.23
C ASP A 70 1.03 -12.06 -4.34
N LEU A 71 -0.30 -12.10 -4.28
CA LEU A 71 -1.11 -11.20 -3.46
C LEU A 71 -1.44 -11.79 -2.06
N GLY A 72 -0.82 -12.92 -1.70
CA GLY A 72 -1.02 -13.58 -0.40
C GLY A 72 -0.56 -12.74 0.79
N PHE A 73 0.43 -11.86 0.59
CA PHE A 73 0.97 -10.97 1.62
C PHE A 73 0.05 -9.78 1.94
N LEU A 74 -0.98 -9.52 1.11
CA LEU A 74 -1.88 -8.39 1.35
C LEU A 74 -2.61 -8.53 2.70
N PRO A 75 -2.72 -7.44 3.48
CA PRO A 75 -3.55 -7.41 4.68
C PRO A 75 -5.00 -7.77 4.36
N LEU A 76 -5.69 -8.39 5.34
CA LEU A 76 -7.04 -8.90 5.17
C LEU A 76 -8.05 -7.86 4.61
N PRO A 77 -8.08 -6.59 5.08
CA PRO A 77 -9.00 -5.59 4.51
C PRO A 77 -8.81 -5.38 3.01
N GLN A 78 -7.56 -5.31 2.53
CA GLN A 78 -7.23 -5.15 1.11
C GLN A 78 -7.60 -6.38 0.29
N ARG A 79 -7.37 -7.60 0.81
CA ARG A 79 -7.80 -8.83 0.11
C ARG A 79 -9.31 -8.90 -0.05
N LEU A 80 -10.06 -8.58 1.02
CA LEU A 80 -11.52 -8.54 0.97
C LEU A 80 -12.01 -7.50 -0.04
N ALA A 81 -11.42 -6.30 -0.03
CA ALA A 81 -11.76 -5.23 -0.96
C ALA A 81 -11.46 -5.61 -2.41
N LEU A 82 -10.32 -6.27 -2.68
CA LEU A 82 -9.91 -6.65 -4.03
C LEU A 82 -10.85 -7.67 -4.68
N ASN A 83 -11.58 -8.49 -3.90
CA ASN A 83 -12.61 -9.38 -4.43
C ASN A 83 -13.77 -8.64 -5.10
N TYR A 84 -13.92 -7.34 -4.83
CA TYR A 84 -14.94 -6.48 -5.43
C TYR A 84 -14.42 -5.59 -6.54
N ALA A 85 -13.15 -5.71 -6.91
CA ALA A 85 -12.56 -4.97 -8.03
C ALA A 85 -13.11 -5.51 -9.36
N PRO A 86 -13.73 -4.67 -10.19
CA PRO A 86 -14.10 -5.08 -11.55
C PRO A 86 -12.87 -5.47 -12.36
N GLU A 87 -13.02 -6.45 -13.26
CA GLU A 87 -11.92 -7.00 -14.07
C GLU A 87 -11.08 -5.91 -14.76
N ARG A 88 -11.75 -4.92 -15.37
CA ARG A 88 -11.12 -3.80 -16.10
C ARG A 88 -10.16 -2.91 -15.29
N ILE A 89 -10.26 -2.91 -13.96
CA ILE A 89 -9.44 -2.07 -13.06
C ILE A 89 -8.74 -2.91 -11.98
N ARG A 90 -8.88 -4.24 -12.07
CA ARG A 90 -8.41 -5.16 -11.04
C ARG A 90 -6.89 -5.12 -10.91
N ALA A 91 -6.17 -5.11 -12.03
CA ALA A 91 -4.71 -5.08 -12.05
C ALA A 91 -4.15 -3.78 -11.46
N GLN A 92 -4.70 -2.62 -11.86
CA GLN A 92 -4.35 -1.31 -11.31
C GLN A 92 -4.56 -1.27 -9.79
N THR A 93 -5.72 -1.77 -9.32
CA THR A 93 -6.04 -1.83 -7.90
C THR A 93 -5.11 -2.77 -7.13
N ALA A 94 -4.83 -3.95 -7.71
CA ALA A 94 -3.94 -4.94 -7.10
C ALA A 94 -2.51 -4.39 -6.98
N ALA A 95 -1.99 -3.75 -8.03
CA ALA A 95 -0.65 -3.16 -8.04
C ALA A 95 -0.50 -2.05 -7.00
N LEU A 96 -1.51 -1.18 -6.86
CA LEU A 96 -1.54 -0.17 -5.80
C LEU A 96 -1.52 -0.79 -4.41
N PHE A 97 -2.38 -1.79 -4.16
CA PHE A 97 -2.43 -2.46 -2.86
C PHE A 97 -1.13 -3.19 -2.55
N ALA A 98 -0.50 -3.81 -3.55
CA ALA A 98 0.75 -4.53 -3.41
C ALA A 98 1.91 -3.58 -3.07
N LEU A 99 2.03 -2.47 -3.80
CA LEU A 99 3.02 -1.42 -3.50
C LEU A 99 2.81 -0.88 -2.09
N ASP A 100 1.60 -0.44 -1.78
CA ASP A 100 1.25 0.13 -0.49
C ASP A 100 1.53 -0.82 0.69
N ALA A 101 1.16 -2.10 0.57
CA ALA A 101 1.43 -3.09 1.59
C ALA A 101 2.94 -3.36 1.75
N ARG A 102 3.71 -3.37 0.66
CA ARG A 102 5.16 -3.55 0.69
C ARG A 102 5.88 -2.35 1.31
N LEU A 103 5.45 -1.12 1.01
CA LEU A 103 5.95 0.10 1.65
C LEU A 103 5.66 0.10 3.15
N GLY A 104 4.42 -0.26 3.53
CA GLY A 104 4.05 -0.38 4.94
C GLY A 104 4.86 -1.44 5.70
N GLU A 105 5.15 -2.59 5.07
CA GLU A 105 6.00 -3.62 5.65
C GLU A 105 7.45 -3.13 5.81
N LEU A 106 7.98 -2.41 4.82
CA LEU A 106 9.31 -1.83 4.85
C LEU A 106 9.45 -0.84 6.01
N VAL A 107 8.50 0.08 6.15
CA VAL A 107 8.49 1.08 7.24
C VAL A 107 8.32 0.40 8.60
N ALA A 108 7.40 -0.56 8.72
CA ALA A 108 7.13 -1.24 10.00
C ALA A 108 8.31 -2.11 10.50
N LYS A 109 9.14 -2.64 9.59
CA LYS A 109 10.30 -3.49 9.94
C LYS A 109 11.61 -2.70 10.05
N ALA A 110 11.58 -1.39 9.80
CA ALA A 110 12.77 -0.54 9.79
C ALA A 110 13.33 -0.35 11.20
N ASN A 111 14.31 -1.16 11.58
CA ASN A 111 15.11 -0.92 12.80
C ASN A 111 16.20 0.15 12.58
N GLU A 112 16.55 0.40 11.32
CA GLU A 112 17.54 1.40 10.91
C GLU A 112 16.85 2.41 9.97
N PRO A 113 16.46 3.59 10.45
CA PRO A 113 15.72 4.60 9.67
C PRO A 113 16.40 4.94 8.34
N LEU A 114 17.73 5.04 8.34
CA LEU A 114 18.51 5.33 7.13
C LEU A 114 18.34 4.24 6.05
N LEU A 115 18.32 2.97 6.44
CA LEU A 115 18.15 1.86 5.49
C LEU A 115 16.75 1.87 4.87
N ALA A 116 15.72 2.26 5.64
CA ALA A 116 14.38 2.42 5.12
C ALA A 116 14.32 3.55 4.08
N GLN A 117 14.91 4.71 4.39
CA GLN A 117 14.98 5.85 3.47
C GLN A 117 15.69 5.48 2.17
N LEU A 118 16.82 4.77 2.21
CA LEU A 118 17.52 4.31 1.01
C LEU A 118 16.65 3.39 0.12
N ARG A 119 15.88 2.49 0.73
CA ARG A 119 14.97 1.60 -0.02
C ARG A 119 13.77 2.35 -0.60
N LEU A 120 13.21 3.32 0.13
CA LEU A 120 12.13 4.17 -0.36
C LEU A 120 12.62 5.07 -1.50
N ALA A 121 13.83 5.63 -1.39
CA ALA A 121 14.48 6.39 -2.44
C ALA A 121 14.64 5.56 -3.71
N TRP A 122 15.08 4.30 -3.60
CA TRP A 122 15.15 3.39 -4.75
C TRP A 122 13.79 3.23 -5.44
N TRP A 123 12.70 3.03 -4.70
CA TRP A 123 11.36 2.96 -5.29
C TRP A 123 10.97 4.26 -6.03
N ARG A 124 11.27 5.43 -5.45
CA ARG A 124 11.02 6.72 -6.09
C ARG A 124 11.81 6.88 -7.38
N ASP A 125 13.08 6.51 -7.36
CA ASP A 125 13.97 6.60 -8.51
C ASP A 125 13.52 5.67 -9.63
N GLU A 126 13.13 4.42 -9.32
CA GLU A 126 12.60 3.49 -10.32
C GLU A 126 11.29 3.98 -10.95
N LEU A 127 10.36 4.51 -10.16
CA LEU A 127 9.10 5.05 -10.70
C LEU A 127 9.30 6.35 -11.48
N SER A 128 10.40 7.07 -11.25
CA SER A 128 10.76 8.29 -11.99
C SER A 128 11.37 7.99 -13.37
N LYS A 129 11.85 6.76 -13.61
CA LYS A 129 12.39 6.35 -14.91
C LYS A 129 11.27 6.05 -15.92
N PRO A 130 11.54 6.25 -17.22
CA PRO A 130 10.74 5.66 -18.29
C PRO A 130 10.59 4.15 -18.09
N GLN A 131 9.45 3.57 -18.47
CA GLN A 131 9.13 2.16 -18.21
C GLN A 131 10.21 1.22 -18.76
N GLU A 132 10.81 1.55 -19.90
CA GLU A 132 11.83 0.75 -20.58
C GLU A 132 13.17 0.70 -19.82
N GLU A 133 13.44 1.69 -18.97
CA GLU A 133 14.68 1.86 -18.21
C GLU A 133 14.58 1.33 -16.76
N ARG A 134 13.39 0.90 -16.34
CA ARG A 134 13.15 0.37 -14.99
C ARG A 134 13.81 -0.99 -14.79
N ALA A 135 14.20 -1.27 -13.56
CA ALA A 135 14.63 -2.59 -13.15
C ALA A 135 13.53 -3.64 -13.44
N ARG A 136 13.90 -4.76 -14.07
CA ARG A 136 12.99 -5.83 -14.47
C ARG A 136 13.01 -6.98 -13.47
N GLY A 137 11.90 -7.72 -13.36
CA GLY A 137 11.79 -8.92 -12.56
C GLY A 137 11.26 -8.70 -11.14
N ASP A 138 10.89 -7.47 -10.79
CA ASP A 138 10.01 -7.22 -9.64
C ASP A 138 8.55 -7.21 -10.10
N PRO A 139 7.70 -8.18 -9.71
CA PRO A 139 6.34 -8.30 -10.22
C PRO A 139 5.46 -7.07 -9.96
N ILE A 140 5.71 -6.34 -8.87
CA ILE A 140 4.93 -5.15 -8.53
C ILE A 140 5.36 -4.00 -9.44
N LEU A 141 6.67 -3.76 -9.57
CA LEU A 141 7.20 -2.70 -10.43
C LEU A 141 6.83 -2.94 -11.90
N ASP A 142 6.96 -4.17 -12.37
CA ASP A 142 6.59 -4.58 -13.73
C ASP A 142 5.09 -4.32 -13.98
N THR A 143 4.21 -4.75 -13.05
CA THR A 143 2.76 -4.50 -13.18
C THR A 143 2.42 -3.01 -13.12
N LEU A 144 3.07 -2.23 -12.25
CA LEU A 144 2.88 -0.78 -12.19
C LEU A 144 3.26 -0.11 -13.51
N GLY A 145 4.36 -0.54 -14.14
CA GLY A 145 4.75 -0.06 -15.47
C GLY A 145 3.65 -0.26 -16.52
N GLU A 146 2.99 -1.42 -16.51
CA GLU A 146 1.94 -1.72 -17.49
C GLU A 146 0.59 -1.06 -17.18
N THR A 147 0.29 -0.81 -15.90
CA THR A 147 -1.08 -0.48 -15.46
C THR A 147 -1.26 0.95 -14.96
N TRP A 148 -0.17 1.67 -14.65
CA TRP A 148 -0.18 3.05 -14.15
C TRP A 148 0.47 4.10 -15.09
N PRO A 149 0.44 3.96 -16.43
CA PRO A 149 1.08 4.94 -17.30
C PRO A 149 0.43 6.32 -17.14
N GLY A 150 1.26 7.35 -16.93
CA GLY A 150 0.81 8.74 -16.77
C GLY A 150 0.36 9.12 -15.35
N GLU A 151 0.39 8.18 -14.41
CA GLU A 151 0.02 8.40 -13.00
C GLU A 151 1.17 8.12 -12.02
N GLU A 152 2.40 7.99 -12.52
CA GLU A 152 3.62 7.72 -11.73
C GLU A 152 3.80 8.74 -10.60
N HIS A 153 3.48 10.00 -10.86
CA HIS A 153 3.60 11.06 -9.85
C HIS A 153 2.73 10.79 -8.61
N ALA A 154 1.56 10.17 -8.77
CA ALA A 154 0.72 9.80 -7.63
C ALA A 154 1.33 8.65 -6.82
N LEU A 155 2.02 7.71 -7.47
CA LEU A 155 2.74 6.62 -6.80
C LEU A 155 4.00 7.13 -6.08
N ILE A 156 4.71 8.10 -6.65
CA ILE A 156 5.84 8.75 -5.99
C ILE A 156 5.38 9.48 -4.73
N ARG A 157 4.28 10.25 -4.80
CA ARG A 157 3.71 10.90 -3.60
C ARG A 157 3.22 9.92 -2.54
N LEU A 158 2.76 8.73 -2.95
CA LEU A 158 2.44 7.65 -2.01
C LEU A 158 3.71 7.20 -1.25
N ILE A 159 4.84 7.05 -1.95
CA ILE A 159 6.13 6.70 -1.32
C ILE A 159 6.61 7.82 -0.39
N ASP A 160 6.54 9.08 -0.84
CA ASP A 160 6.90 10.25 -0.02
C ASP A 160 6.08 10.28 1.28
N GLY A 161 4.79 9.95 1.20
CA GLY A 161 3.89 9.84 2.35
C GLY A 161 4.30 8.72 3.33
N TRP A 162 4.66 7.54 2.82
CA TRP A 162 5.20 6.46 3.65
C TRP A 162 6.53 6.82 4.30
N GLU A 163 7.39 7.58 3.60
CA GLU A 163 8.67 8.07 4.11
C GLU A 163 8.50 8.97 5.34
N GLN A 164 7.39 9.73 5.43
CA GLN A 164 7.09 10.57 6.61
C GLN A 164 6.89 9.77 7.90
N LEU A 165 6.59 8.48 7.80
CA LEU A 165 6.40 7.61 8.96
C LEU A 165 7.71 6.97 9.45
N VAL A 166 8.85 7.27 8.80
CA VAL A 166 10.16 6.78 9.22
C VAL A 166 10.72 7.69 10.30
N GLY A 167 10.79 7.21 11.53
CA GLY A 167 11.34 7.97 12.66
C GLY A 167 11.00 7.36 14.01
N ALA A 168 11.43 8.03 15.07
CA ALA A 168 11.01 7.69 16.42
C ALA A 168 9.64 8.30 16.71
N ALA A 169 8.73 7.51 17.28
CA ALA A 169 7.49 8.00 17.83
C ALA A 169 7.76 8.93 19.04
N PRO A 170 6.90 9.93 19.30
CA PRO A 170 5.73 10.29 18.51
C PRO A 170 6.08 11.11 17.26
N LEU A 171 5.48 10.76 16.14
CA LEU A 171 5.54 11.50 14.88
C LEU A 171 4.67 12.77 14.95
N PRO A 172 5.08 13.86 14.28
CA PRO A 172 4.28 15.09 14.23
C PRO A 172 3.01 14.88 13.40
N GLY A 173 1.93 15.60 13.73
CA GLY A 173 0.66 15.50 12.99
C GLY A 173 0.79 15.76 11.49
N SER A 174 1.70 16.64 11.07
CA SER A 174 1.99 16.92 9.66
C SER A 174 2.54 15.70 8.90
N ALA A 175 3.25 14.80 9.57
CA ALA A 175 3.72 13.54 8.98
C ALA A 175 2.55 12.59 8.70
N LEU A 176 1.60 12.50 9.64
CA LEU A 176 0.37 11.71 9.51
C LEU A 176 -0.52 12.26 8.38
N GLU A 177 -0.63 13.59 8.26
CA GLU A 177 -1.36 14.26 7.18
C GLU A 177 -0.73 13.96 5.81
N SER A 178 0.59 14.14 5.69
CA SER A 178 1.34 13.89 4.45
C SER A 178 1.24 12.43 4.00
N PHE A 179 1.32 11.49 4.96
CA PHE A 179 1.04 10.08 4.72
C PHE A 179 -0.37 9.84 4.15
N ALA A 180 -1.38 10.45 4.79
CA ALA A 180 -2.75 10.32 4.36
C ALA A 180 -2.99 10.94 2.97
N ASP A 181 -2.35 12.07 2.67
CA ASP A 181 -2.41 12.74 1.37
C ASP A 181 -1.74 11.94 0.25
N GLY A 182 -0.61 11.30 0.52
CA GLY A 182 0.04 10.40 -0.42
C GLY A 182 -0.89 9.25 -0.84
N ARG A 183 -1.49 8.55 0.13
CA ARG A 183 -2.47 7.49 -0.13
C ARG A 183 -3.73 8.01 -0.81
N ALA A 184 -4.26 9.15 -0.37
CA ALA A 184 -5.44 9.78 -0.98
C ALA A 184 -5.19 10.15 -2.45
N GLY A 185 -4.01 10.70 -2.76
CA GLY A 185 -3.58 11.04 -4.11
C GLY A 185 -3.53 9.83 -5.04
N ALA A 186 -3.08 8.67 -4.53
CA ALA A 186 -3.05 7.44 -5.30
C ALA A 186 -4.47 6.93 -5.65
N PHE A 187 -5.46 7.08 -4.76
CA PHE A 187 -6.85 6.73 -5.09
C PHE A 187 -7.52 7.70 -6.05
N ALA A 188 -7.20 8.99 -5.97
CA ALA A 188 -7.58 9.97 -6.99
C ALA A 188 -7.06 9.56 -8.39
N ALA A 189 -5.79 9.16 -8.48
CA ALA A 189 -5.20 8.63 -9.72
C ALA A 189 -5.89 7.33 -10.18
N LEU A 190 -6.18 6.40 -9.26
CA LEU A 190 -6.92 5.19 -9.58
C LEU A 190 -8.31 5.49 -10.16
N ALA A 191 -8.99 6.56 -9.71
CA ALA A 191 -10.25 7.00 -10.29
C ALA A 191 -10.10 7.46 -11.75
N ARG A 192 -9.02 8.18 -12.08
CA ARG A 192 -8.71 8.58 -13.46
C ARG A 192 -8.38 7.38 -14.34
N LEU A 193 -7.53 6.46 -13.87
CA LEU A 193 -7.23 5.19 -14.57
C LEU A 193 -8.48 4.33 -14.76
N ALA A 194 -9.43 4.42 -13.83
CA ALA A 194 -10.72 3.77 -13.95
C ALA A 194 -11.67 4.41 -14.97
N GLY A 195 -11.28 5.49 -15.65
CA GLY A 195 -12.15 6.24 -16.54
C GLY A 195 -13.26 6.99 -15.79
N GLU A 196 -13.07 7.29 -14.51
CA GLU A 196 -14.02 7.97 -13.63
C GLU A 196 -13.45 9.31 -13.09
N PRO A 197 -12.97 10.25 -13.95
CA PRO A 197 -12.30 11.47 -13.50
C PRO A 197 -13.21 12.36 -12.63
N SER A 198 -14.52 12.34 -12.85
CA SER A 198 -15.50 13.07 -12.02
C SER A 198 -15.58 12.55 -10.57
N ALA A 199 -15.08 11.34 -10.30
CA ALA A 199 -15.06 10.74 -8.96
C ALA A 199 -13.72 10.93 -8.24
N GLU A 200 -12.78 11.68 -8.82
CA GLU A 200 -11.43 11.88 -8.26
C GLU A 200 -11.45 12.43 -6.83
N GLU A 201 -12.20 13.49 -6.58
CA GLU A 201 -12.28 14.14 -5.26
C GLU A 201 -12.89 13.18 -4.23
N ILE A 202 -13.98 12.51 -4.58
CA ILE A 202 -14.62 11.51 -3.72
C ILE A 202 -13.67 10.33 -3.41
N ALA A 203 -12.86 9.91 -4.40
CA ALA A 203 -11.87 8.85 -4.22
C ALA A 203 -10.71 9.32 -3.33
N ARG A 204 -10.27 10.57 -3.47
CA ARG A 204 -9.26 11.20 -2.60
C ARG A 204 -9.73 11.17 -1.15
N ASP A 205 -10.92 11.68 -0.86
CA ASP A 205 -11.48 11.74 0.49
C ASP A 205 -11.63 10.34 1.10
N ALA A 206 -12.17 9.40 0.32
CA ALA A 206 -12.31 8.02 0.72
C ALA A 206 -10.96 7.35 1.04
N GLY A 207 -9.95 7.62 0.21
CA GLY A 207 -8.59 7.17 0.39
C GLY A 207 -7.95 7.75 1.65
N ARG A 208 -8.16 9.04 1.92
CA ARG A 208 -7.67 9.74 3.11
C ARG A 208 -8.27 9.17 4.39
N VAL A 209 -9.60 8.97 4.42
CA VAL A 209 -10.30 8.35 5.57
C VAL A 209 -9.77 6.94 5.83
N TRP A 210 -9.59 6.14 4.78
CA TRP A 210 -9.00 4.81 4.92
C TRP A 210 -7.56 4.87 5.45
N ALA A 211 -6.73 5.74 4.89
CA ALA A 211 -5.34 5.90 5.30
C ALA A 211 -5.20 6.19 6.79
N LEU A 212 -5.98 7.16 7.30
CA LEU A 212 -5.94 7.57 8.70
C LEU A 212 -6.47 6.48 9.63
N ALA A 213 -7.57 5.80 9.27
CA ALA A 213 -8.09 4.69 10.07
C ALA A 213 -7.11 3.50 10.12
N ASP A 214 -6.51 3.17 8.99
CA ASP A 214 -5.54 2.08 8.86
C ASP A 214 -4.24 2.40 9.63
N LEU A 215 -3.83 3.67 9.65
CA LEU A 215 -2.71 4.12 10.49
C LEU A 215 -3.07 4.06 11.98
N ALA A 216 -4.21 4.62 12.37
CA ALA A 216 -4.71 4.59 13.75
C ALA A 216 -4.78 3.15 14.29
N ALA A 217 -5.14 2.18 13.46
CA ALA A 217 -5.17 0.76 13.82
C ALA A 217 -3.79 0.11 14.03
N ARG A 218 -2.71 0.70 13.50
CA ARG A 218 -1.38 0.07 13.45
C ARG A 218 -0.32 0.76 14.29
N VAL A 219 -0.46 2.06 14.55
CA VAL A 219 0.45 2.77 15.45
C VAL A 219 0.36 2.20 16.86
N SER A 220 1.51 2.15 17.55
CA SER A 220 1.60 1.66 18.93
C SER A 220 1.50 2.80 19.96
N ASP A 221 1.85 4.02 19.55
CA ASP A 221 1.74 5.21 20.39
C ASP A 221 0.31 5.75 20.39
N ASP A 222 -0.22 6.04 21.59
CA ASP A 222 -1.61 6.47 21.75
C ASP A 222 -1.83 7.93 21.32
N GLN A 223 -0.81 8.78 21.39
CA GLN A 223 -0.91 10.17 20.92
C GLN A 223 -0.99 10.21 19.39
N GLU A 224 -0.19 9.40 18.70
CA GLU A 224 -0.30 9.22 17.25
C GLU A 224 -1.67 8.67 16.86
N ARG A 225 -2.17 7.65 17.59
CA ARG A 225 -3.50 7.06 17.37
C ARG A 225 -4.61 8.12 17.45
N GLN A 226 -4.63 8.88 18.54
CA GLN A 226 -5.62 9.94 18.75
C GLN A 226 -5.49 11.05 17.70
N THR A 227 -4.26 11.37 17.27
CA THR A 227 -4.04 12.37 16.22
C THR A 227 -4.58 11.88 14.88
N ALA A 228 -4.31 10.63 14.49
CA ALA A 228 -4.87 10.03 13.28
C ALA A 228 -6.42 10.01 13.30
N CYS A 229 -7.04 9.68 14.44
CA CYS A 229 -8.49 9.73 14.60
C CYS A 229 -9.05 11.15 14.43
N ARG A 230 -8.46 12.16 15.08
CA ARG A 230 -8.90 13.57 14.95
C ARG A 230 -8.77 14.10 13.52
N LEU A 231 -7.68 13.76 12.84
CA LEU A 231 -7.48 14.13 11.44
C LEU A 231 -8.54 13.52 10.51
N ALA A 232 -9.09 12.36 10.87
CA ALA A 232 -10.16 11.72 10.11
C ALA A 232 -11.54 12.34 10.39
N GLU A 233 -11.79 12.79 11.63
CA GLU A 233 -13.03 13.45 12.05
C GLU A 233 -13.23 14.82 11.38
N GLY A 234 -12.15 15.52 11.06
CA GLY A 234 -12.18 16.82 10.39
C GLY A 234 -12.71 16.79 8.95
N GLN A 235 -13.02 15.62 8.40
CA GLN A 235 -13.62 15.48 7.08
C GLN A 235 -15.15 15.43 7.20
N GLU A 236 -15.85 16.28 6.46
CA GLU A 236 -17.32 16.28 6.43
C GLU A 236 -17.83 14.88 6.06
N HIS A 237 -18.69 14.32 6.90
CA HIS A 237 -19.18 12.94 6.85
C HIS A 237 -20.17 12.68 5.70
N ARG A 238 -20.07 13.43 4.60
CA ARG A 238 -20.77 13.06 3.37
C ARG A 238 -20.09 11.78 2.88
N PHE A 239 -20.87 10.71 2.79
CA PHE A 239 -20.47 9.46 2.15
C PHE A 239 -21.03 9.42 0.73
N PRO A 240 -20.53 10.27 -0.20
CA PRO A 240 -20.98 10.20 -1.58
C PRO A 240 -20.64 8.82 -2.14
N ARG A 241 -21.52 8.33 -3.00
CA ARG A 241 -21.37 7.00 -3.58
C ARG A 241 -20.19 6.98 -4.54
N LEU A 242 -19.29 6.04 -4.32
CA LEU A 242 -18.21 5.76 -5.26
C LEU A 242 -18.77 5.00 -6.48
N PRO A 243 -18.26 5.26 -7.70
CA PRO A 243 -18.57 4.46 -8.88
C PRO A 243 -18.24 2.98 -8.68
N ARG A 244 -18.87 2.11 -9.49
CA ARG A 244 -18.65 0.66 -9.43
C ARG A 244 -17.18 0.27 -9.59
N ALA A 245 -16.42 1.04 -10.36
CA ALA A 245 -15.00 0.84 -10.58
C ALA A 245 -14.18 0.90 -9.27
N LEU A 246 -14.62 1.73 -8.32
CA LEU A 246 -13.94 2.01 -7.06
C LEU A 246 -14.58 1.28 -5.87
N ARG A 247 -15.29 0.18 -6.13
CA ARG A 247 -15.87 -0.68 -5.07
C ARG A 247 -14.84 -1.17 -4.04
N PRO A 248 -13.60 -1.54 -4.40
CA PRO A 248 -12.58 -1.88 -3.40
C PRO A 248 -12.38 -0.75 -2.39
N LEU A 249 -12.30 0.50 -2.86
CA LEU A 249 -12.17 1.68 -2.01
C LEU A 249 -13.43 1.92 -1.16
N ALA A 250 -14.62 1.65 -1.70
CA ALA A 250 -15.87 1.74 -0.92
C ALA A 250 -15.89 0.77 0.26
N VAL A 251 -15.41 -0.47 0.05
CA VAL A 251 -15.25 -1.47 1.12
C VAL A 251 -14.27 -0.97 2.18
N LEU A 252 -13.09 -0.51 1.76
CA LEU A 252 -12.06 0.00 2.67
C LEU A 252 -12.55 1.22 3.47
N ARG A 253 -13.20 2.19 2.83
CA ARG A 253 -13.78 3.37 3.50
C ARG A 253 -14.83 2.97 4.54
N GLY A 254 -15.71 2.01 4.23
CA GLY A 254 -16.72 1.58 5.18
C GLY A 254 -16.15 0.84 6.39
N LEU A 255 -15.10 0.02 6.19
CA LEU A 255 -14.35 -0.58 7.30
C LEU A 255 -13.60 0.47 8.13
N ALA A 256 -12.97 1.43 7.46
CA ALA A 256 -12.27 2.55 8.09
C ALA A 256 -13.19 3.39 8.97
N HIS A 257 -14.38 3.73 8.49
CA HIS A 257 -15.34 4.49 9.29
C HIS A 257 -15.75 3.75 10.56
N ARG A 258 -16.00 2.43 10.47
CA ARG A 258 -16.30 1.60 11.65
C ARG A 258 -15.12 1.56 12.64
N ALA A 259 -13.90 1.42 12.14
CA ALA A 259 -12.70 1.44 12.96
C ALA A 259 -12.52 2.77 13.71
N LEU A 260 -12.76 3.90 13.03
CA LEU A 260 -12.70 5.23 13.62
C LEU A 260 -13.75 5.45 14.70
N LEU A 261 -14.99 5.00 14.49
CA LEU A 261 -16.04 5.03 15.53
C LEU A 261 -15.68 4.22 16.78
N LEU A 262 -14.75 3.28 16.66
CA LEU A 262 -14.22 2.47 17.76
C LEU A 262 -12.84 2.96 18.24
N GLY A 263 -12.49 4.22 17.96
CA GLY A 263 -11.26 4.85 18.45
C GLY A 263 -9.99 4.38 17.74
N GLY A 264 -10.08 3.96 16.47
CA GLY A 264 -8.94 3.44 15.71
C GLY A 264 -8.69 1.95 15.97
N ALA A 265 -9.75 1.16 16.17
CA ALA A 265 -9.66 -0.28 16.28
C ALA A 265 -9.19 -0.93 14.95
N PRO A 266 -8.71 -2.18 14.95
CA PRO A 266 -8.39 -2.88 13.70
C PRO A 266 -9.56 -2.90 12.72
N LEU A 267 -9.29 -2.66 11.43
CA LEU A 267 -10.32 -2.57 10.38
C LEU A 267 -11.20 -3.82 10.27
N VAL A 268 -10.65 -4.99 10.58
CA VAL A 268 -11.37 -6.26 10.59
C VAL A 268 -10.97 -7.02 11.85
N THR A 269 -11.90 -7.15 12.78
CA THR A 269 -11.69 -7.90 14.04
C THR A 269 -12.49 -9.20 14.08
N GLY A 270 -13.65 -9.23 13.43
CA GLY A 270 -14.53 -10.40 13.49
C GLY A 270 -15.57 -10.48 12.38
N ARG A 271 -16.51 -11.42 12.55
CA ARG A 271 -17.52 -11.77 11.54
C ARG A 271 -18.40 -10.60 11.11
N ARG A 272 -18.71 -9.67 12.02
CA ARG A 272 -19.52 -8.47 11.72
C ARG A 272 -18.85 -7.54 10.72
N ASP A 273 -17.53 -7.40 10.79
CA ASP A 273 -16.77 -6.55 9.87
C ASP A 273 -16.63 -7.21 8.50
N ILE A 274 -16.48 -8.55 8.47
CA ILE A 274 -16.54 -9.31 7.22
C ILE A 274 -17.92 -9.14 6.55
N LEU A 275 -19.01 -9.29 7.30
CA LEU A 275 -20.36 -9.07 6.76
C LEU A 275 -20.58 -7.63 6.27
N ALA A 276 -20.01 -6.64 6.97
CA ALA A 276 -20.04 -5.26 6.53
C ALA A 276 -19.27 -5.08 5.21
N ALA A 277 -18.06 -5.63 5.10
CA ALA A 277 -17.28 -5.63 3.86
C ALA A 277 -18.05 -6.29 2.70
N LEU A 278 -18.71 -7.42 2.95
CA LEU A 278 -19.52 -8.11 1.94
C LEU A 278 -20.69 -7.24 1.46
N ARG A 279 -21.44 -6.65 2.40
CA ARG A 279 -22.57 -5.75 2.11
C ARG A 279 -22.12 -4.54 1.29
N LEU A 280 -21.04 -3.89 1.71
CA LEU A 280 -20.44 -2.74 1.03
C LEU A 280 -19.99 -3.09 -0.38
N GLY A 281 -19.35 -4.25 -0.56
CA GLY A 281 -18.87 -4.70 -1.87
C GLY A 281 -19.99 -5.02 -2.85
N MET A 282 -21.08 -5.63 -2.38
CA MET A 282 -22.23 -5.99 -3.22
C MET A 282 -23.10 -4.77 -3.56
N ILE A 283 -23.42 -3.94 -2.57
CA ILE A 283 -24.45 -2.88 -2.66
C ILE A 283 -23.83 -1.49 -2.89
N GLY A 284 -22.56 -1.29 -2.54
CA GLY A 284 -21.90 0.01 -2.54
C GLY A 284 -22.37 0.94 -1.41
N ARG A 285 -22.98 0.38 -0.35
CA ARG A 285 -23.58 1.10 0.79
C ARG A 285 -23.47 0.32 2.08
#